data_AF-A0A382VA56-F1
#
_entry.id   AF-A0A382VA56-F1
#
_cell.length_a   1.000
_cell.length_b   1.000
_cell.length_c   1.000
_cell.angle_alpha   90.00
_cell.angle_beta   90.00
_cell.angle_gamma   90.00
#
_symmetry.space_group_name_H-M   'P 1'
#
loop_
_entity.id
_entity.type
_entity.pdbx_description
1 polymer ?
#
loop_
_entity_poly.entity_id
_entity_poly.type
_entity_poly.pdbx_seq_one_letter_code
_entity_poly.pdbx_strand_id
1 'polypeptide(L)' 'MVPSLGNFSLWLSLFFAFFQFFVTQKNSKSKFITIATIGLLVSSTISFFSLMYAHIVSDFSVLNVFQNSHTTKPM' A
#
# COMPACT_ATOMS: atom_id res chain seq x y z
N MET A 1 7.57 6.77 10.05
CA MET A 1 8.26 5.67 9.31
C MET A 1 7.29 4.67 8.67
N VAL A 2 6.09 4.45 9.22
CA VAL A 2 5.09 3.54 8.61
C VAL A 2 4.62 3.99 7.20
N PRO A 3 4.37 5.30 6.92
CA PRO A 3 3.98 5.72 5.58
C PRO A 3 5.07 5.48 4.52
N SER A 4 6.34 5.73 4.88
CA SER A 4 7.48 5.48 3.98
C SER A 4 7.68 3.99 3.69
N LEU A 5 7.45 3.12 4.69
CA LEU A 5 7.47 1.66 4.51
C LEU A 5 6.35 1.21 3.56
N GLY A 6 5.13 1.72 3.77
CA GLY A 6 3.99 1.43 2.90
C GLY A 6 4.25 1.84 1.45
N ASN A 7 4.73 3.07 1.23
CA ASN A 7 5.09 3.56 -0.11
C ASN A 7 6.22 2.76 -0.76
N PHE A 8 7.27 2.39 0.00
CA PHE A 8 8.33 1.54 -0.52
C PHE A 8 7.80 0.16 -0.95
N SER A 9 6.92 -0.44 -0.13
CA SER A 9 6.27 -1.72 -0.45
C SER A 9 5.39 -1.61 -1.70
N LEU A 10 4.74 -0.46 -1.90
CA LEU A 10 3.96 -0.16 -3.11
C LEU A 10 4.85 -0.11 -4.36
N TRP A 11 5.98 0.59 -4.30
CA TRP A 11 6.98 0.59 -5.38
C TRP A 11 7.50 -0.80 -5.70
N LEU A 12 7.72 -1.61 -4.68
CA LEU A 12 8.13 -3.01 -4.83
C LEU A 12 7.03 -3.85 -5.51
N SER A 13 5.76 -3.60 -5.20
CA SER A 13 4.63 -4.27 -5.87
C SER A 13 4.56 -3.93 -7.35
N LEU A 14 4.84 -2.67 -7.71
CA LEU A 14 4.91 -2.22 -9.10
C LEU A 14 6.03 -2.93 -9.85
N PHE A 15 7.20 -3.07 -9.23
CA PHE A 15 8.32 -3.82 -9.79
C PHE A 15 7.96 -5.28 -10.06
N PHE A 16 7.30 -5.97 -9.11
CA PHE A 16 6.85 -7.35 -9.32
C PHE A 16 5.79 -7.46 -10.42
N ALA A 17 4.92 -6.45 -10.58
CA ALA A 17 3.91 -6.43 -11.65
C ALA A 17 4.56 -6.33 -13.03
N PHE A 18 5.53 -5.42 -13.21
CA PHE A 18 6.30 -5.34 -14.45
C PHE A 18 7.10 -6.61 -14.70
N PHE A 19 7.77 -7.14 -13.68
CA PHE A 19 8.51 -8.39 -13.79
C PHE A 19 7.61 -9.56 -14.22
N GLN A 20 6.41 -9.69 -13.62
CA GLN A 20 5.43 -10.69 -14.01
C GLN A 20 5.00 -10.50 -15.47
N PHE A 21 4.72 -9.28 -15.91
CA PHE A 21 4.33 -8.98 -17.30
C PHE A 21 5.39 -9.44 -18.31
N PHE A 22 6.68 -9.14 -18.06
CA PHE A 22 7.77 -9.56 -18.95
C PHE A 22 8.04 -11.06 -18.89
N VAL A 23 7.95 -11.68 -17.71
CA VAL A 23 8.17 -13.14 -17.53
C VAL A 23 7.07 -13.94 -18.22
N THR A 24 5.82 -13.49 -18.14
CA THR A 24 4.69 -14.15 -18.81
C THR A 24 4.81 -14.09 -20.33
N GLN A 25 5.32 -12.99 -20.90
CA GLN A 25 5.54 -12.88 -22.36
C GLN A 25 6.60 -13.85 -22.89
N LYS A 26 7.68 -14.09 -22.13
CA LYS A 26 8.83 -14.91 -22.58
C LYS A 26 8.69 -16.41 -22.31
N ASN A 27 7.56 -16.85 -21.76
CA ASN A 27 7.06 -18.22 -21.64
C ASN A 27 8.11 -19.35 -21.51
N SER A 28 8.36 -19.87 -20.30
CA SER A 28 8.93 -21.24 -20.12
C SER A 28 9.06 -21.75 -18.68
N LYS A 29 9.19 -20.88 -17.67
CA LYS A 29 9.53 -21.33 -16.30
C LYS A 29 8.45 -20.95 -15.29
N SER A 30 7.56 -21.91 -14.98
CA SER A 30 6.49 -21.79 -13.99
C SER A 30 6.95 -21.22 -12.64
N LYS A 31 8.14 -21.63 -12.18
CA LYS A 31 8.75 -21.15 -10.92
C LYS A 31 8.88 -19.62 -10.85
N PHE A 32 9.31 -18.96 -11.93
CA PHE A 32 9.48 -17.50 -11.91
C PHE A 32 8.15 -16.76 -11.87
N ILE A 33 7.12 -17.31 -12.53
CA ILE A 33 5.75 -16.77 -12.47
C ILE A 33 5.23 -16.88 -11.04
N THR A 34 5.39 -18.04 -10.39
CA THR A 34 4.96 -18.24 -9.00
C THR A 34 5.69 -17.30 -8.02
N ILE A 35 6.99 -17.08 -8.20
CA ILE A 35 7.75 -16.13 -7.36
C ILE A 35 7.23 -14.70 -7.58
N ALA A 36 6.99 -14.29 -8.82
CA ALA A 36 6.48 -12.96 -9.15
C ALA A 36 5.09 -12.72 -8.56
N THR A 37 4.18 -13.71 -8.67
CA THR A 37 2.81 -13.59 -8.13
C THR A 37 2.77 -13.57 -6.61
N ILE A 38 3.56 -14.42 -5.94
CA ILE A 38 3.67 -14.40 -4.48
C ILE A 38 4.28 -13.07 -4.01
N GLY A 39 5.36 -12.61 -4.65
CA GLY A 39 6.00 -11.33 -4.35
C GLY A 39 5.04 -10.15 -4.51
N LEU A 40 4.23 -10.14 -5.56
CA LEU A 40 3.20 -9.13 -5.81
C LEU A 40 2.10 -9.16 -4.73
N LEU A 41 1.61 -10.35 -4.36
CA LEU A 41 0.57 -10.50 -3.33
C LEU A 41 1.06 -10.02 -1.96
N VAL A 42 2.27 -10.43 -1.56
CA VAL A 42 2.85 -10.04 -0.27
C VAL A 42 3.15 -8.53 -0.21
N SER A 43 3.76 -7.97 -1.25
CA SER A 43 4.07 -6.52 -1.27
C SER A 43 2.82 -5.64 -1.31
N SER A 44 1.82 -5.99 -2.13
CA SER A 44 0.56 -5.23 -2.21
C SER A 44 -0.22 -5.27 -0.90
N THR A 45 -0.31 -6.43 -0.24
CA THR A 45 -0.98 -6.57 1.06
C THR A 45 -0.28 -5.77 2.16
N ILE A 46 1.05 -5.89 2.28
CA ILE A 46 1.83 -5.11 3.25
C ILE A 46 1.68 -3.61 3.03
N SER A 47 1.75 -3.16 1.77
CA SER A 47 1.54 -1.77 1.38
C SER A 47 0.16 -1.28 1.81
N PHE A 48 -0.90 -2.03 1.46
CA PHE A 48 -2.28 -1.66 1.75
C PHE A 48 -2.51 -1.49 3.25
N PHE A 49 -2.15 -2.49 4.06
CA PHE A 49 -2.36 -2.42 5.50
C PHE A 49 -1.51 -1.34 6.17
N SER A 50 -0.27 -1.12 5.72
CA SER A 50 0.60 -0.06 6.26
C SER A 50 0.04 1.34 5.99
N LEU A 51 -0.40 1.60 4.76
CA LEU A 51 -0.96 2.90 4.37
C LEU A 51 -2.34 3.14 5.00
N MET A 52 -3.16 2.10 5.11
CA MET A 52 -4.45 2.17 5.81
C MET A 52 -4.26 2.51 7.29
N TYR A 53 -3.34 1.82 7.99
CA TYR A 53 -3.02 2.13 9.37
C TYR A 53 -2.52 3.57 9.53
N ALA A 54 -1.62 4.01 8.65
CA ALA A 54 -1.12 5.38 8.64
C ALA A 54 -2.26 6.41 8.43
N HIS A 55 -3.23 6.11 7.58
CA HIS A 55 -4.40 6.97 7.37
C HIS A 55 -5.28 7.05 8.62
N ILE A 56 -5.54 5.91 9.29
CA ILE A 56 -6.37 5.86 10.50
C ILE A 56 -5.74 6.65 11.66
N VAL A 57 -4.43 6.53 11.85
CA VAL A 57 -3.69 7.19 12.94
C VAL A 57 -3.30 8.63 12.59
N SER A 58 -3.52 9.06 11.35
CA SER A 58 -3.17 10.42 10.93
C SER A 58 -3.99 11.48 11.67
N ASP A 59 -3.32 12.58 12.02
CA ASP A 59 -3.94 13.75 12.66
C ASP A 59 -4.97 14.46 11.76
N PHE A 60 -5.07 14.07 10.48
CA PHE A 60 -6.08 14.56 9.55
C PHE A 60 -7.38 13.75 9.58
N SER A 61 -7.52 12.78 10.47
CA SER A 61 -8.77 12.05 10.62
C SER A 61 -9.93 12.99 10.98
N VAL A 62 -11.12 12.73 10.44
CA VAL A 62 -12.33 13.55 10.66
C VAL A 62 -12.64 13.71 12.16
N LEU A 63 -12.33 12.69 12.95
CA LEU A 63 -12.51 12.70 14.40
C LEU A 63 -11.58 13.72 15.09
N ASN A 64 -10.30 13.75 14.69
CA ASN A 64 -9.34 14.71 15.22
C ASN A 64 -9.70 16.14 14.77
N VAL A 65 -10.15 16.31 13.52
CA VAL A 65 -10.65 17.60 13.02
C VAL A 65 -11.89 18.06 13.79
N PHE A 66 -12.85 17.16 14.06
CA PHE A 66 -14.04 17.49 14.84
C PHE A 66 -13.68 17.95 16.27
N GLN A 67 -12.79 17.21 16.94
CA GLN A 67 -12.35 17.51 18.30
C GLN A 67 -11.53 18.81 18.41
N ASN A 68 -10.69 19.11 17.42
CA ASN A 68 -9.89 20.34 17.39
C ASN A 68 -10.59 21.49 16.66
N SER A 69 -11.77 21.26 16.06
CA SER A 69 -12.60 22.33 15.54
C SER A 69 -13.27 23.03 16.72
N HIS A 70 -12.65 24.11 17.20
CA HIS A 70 -13.28 25.09 18.09
C HIS A 70 -14.37 25.88 17.36
N THR A 71 -15.26 25.19 16.66
CA THR A 71 -16.52 25.75 16.18
C THR A 71 -17.47 25.71 17.35
N THR A 72 -17.40 26.73 18.21
CA THR A 72 -18.60 27.20 18.92
C THR A 72 -19.60 27.59 17.84
N LYS A 73 -20.30 26.59 17.28
CA LYS A 73 -21.51 26.80 16.50
C LYS A 73 -22.43 27.60 17.42
N PRO A 74 -22.88 28.80 17.01
CA PRO A 74 -23.93 29.47 17.75
C PRO A 74 -25.18 28.60 17.59
N MET A 75 -25.56 27.92 18.67
CA MET A 75 -26.95 27.59 18.95
C MET A 75 -27.47 28.65 19.90
#